data_AF-A0A7S1D5I9-F1
#
_entry.id   AF-A0A7S1D5I9-F1
#
_cell.length_a   1.000
_cell.length_b   1.000
_cell.length_c   1.000
_cell.angle_alpha   90.00
_cell.angle_beta   90.00
_cell.angle_gamma   90.00
#
_symmetry.space_group_name_H-M   'P 1'
#
loop_
_entity.id
_entity.type
_entity.pdbx_description
1 polymer ?
#
loop_
_entity_poly.entity_id
_entity_poly.type
_entity_poly.pdbx_seq_one_letter_code
_entity_poly.pdbx_strand_id
1 'polypeptide(L)'
;NKSNTKKMKFALFAALVASASAFAPVSNSRVSTALNLEYGEYDGQMWNNDSKKIIYEKFDPAAPRSVMNFNPFETFEGNSPDASGYYPGEKGYKDPARGDVSYASMLVERAEIEE
;
A
#
# COMPACT_ATOMS: atom_id res chain seq x y z
N ASN A 1 -21.08 69.18 -6.39
CA ASN A 1 -21.36 67.84 -6.99
C ASN A 1 -20.17 67.09 -7.61
N LYS A 2 -19.10 67.74 -8.11
CA LYS A 2 -18.00 67.05 -8.84
C LYS A 2 -16.99 66.29 -7.94
N SER A 3 -16.93 66.60 -6.65
CA SER A 3 -16.07 65.92 -5.65
C SER A 3 -16.63 64.56 -5.22
N ASN A 4 -17.96 64.47 -5.02
CA ASN A 4 -18.63 63.24 -4.57
C ASN A 4 -18.62 62.13 -5.63
N THR A 5 -18.65 62.49 -6.92
CA THR A 5 -18.58 61.52 -8.02
C THR A 5 -17.19 60.89 -8.16
N LYS A 6 -16.09 61.58 -7.81
CA LYS A 6 -14.76 60.97 -7.77
C LYS A 6 -14.63 59.99 -6.60
N LYS A 7 -15.13 60.36 -5.41
CA LYS A 7 -15.13 59.49 -4.22
C LYS A 7 -15.96 58.22 -4.44
N MET A 8 -17.13 58.35 -5.07
CA MET A 8 -18.02 57.22 -5.38
C MET A 8 -17.41 56.27 -6.41
N LYS A 9 -16.70 56.80 -7.43
CA LYS A 9 -15.96 55.97 -8.41
C LYS A 9 -14.77 55.25 -7.78
N PHE A 10 -14.07 55.88 -6.85
CA PHE A 10 -12.96 55.26 -6.13
C PHE A 10 -13.44 54.14 -5.19
N ALA A 11 -14.58 54.35 -4.50
CA ALA A 11 -15.22 53.34 -3.66
C ALA A 11 -15.71 52.13 -4.47
N LEU A 12 -16.26 52.37 -5.67
CA LEU A 12 -16.70 51.30 -6.57
C LEU A 12 -15.53 50.44 -7.08
N PHE A 13 -14.38 51.08 -7.37
CA PHE A 13 -13.18 50.37 -7.82
C PHE A 13 -12.56 49.52 -6.70
N ALA A 14 -12.52 50.03 -5.46
CA ALA A 14 -12.00 49.30 -4.31
C ALA A 14 -12.86 48.06 -3.95
N ALA A 15 -14.20 48.16 -4.05
CA ALA A 15 -15.11 47.05 -3.79
C ALA A 15 -14.98 45.92 -4.83
N LEU A 16 -14.72 46.25 -6.10
CA LEU A 16 -14.54 45.25 -7.16
C LEU A 16 -13.23 44.44 -6.98
N VAL A 17 -12.15 45.10 -6.55
CA VAL A 17 -10.86 44.43 -6.31
C VAL A 17 -10.88 43.56 -5.06
N ALA A 18 -11.60 43.97 -4.00
CA ALA A 18 -11.73 43.18 -2.78
C ALA A 18 -12.57 41.89 -2.96
N SER A 19 -13.45 41.84 -3.96
CA SER A 19 -14.33 40.69 -4.21
C SER A 19 -13.65 39.55 -4.98
N ALA A 20 -12.48 39.79 -5.58
CA ALA A 20 -11.79 38.80 -6.43
C ALA A 20 -10.99 37.74 -5.66
N SER A 21 -10.66 37.98 -4.37
CA SER A 21 -9.89 37.04 -3.56
C SER A 21 -10.71 35.85 -3.04
N ALA A 22 -12.04 35.98 -2.97
CA ALA A 22 -12.94 34.93 -2.49
C ALA A 22 -13.14 33.78 -3.49
N PHE A 23 -12.76 33.97 -4.76
CA PHE A 23 -12.79 32.95 -5.81
C PHE A 23 -11.39 32.54 -6.28
N ALA A 24 -10.34 32.99 -5.60
CA ALA A 24 -8.99 32.56 -5.91
C ALA A 24 -8.84 31.07 -5.54
N PRO A 25 -8.28 30.22 -6.43
CA PRO A 25 -8.03 28.83 -6.09
C PRO A 25 -7.04 28.76 -4.93
N VAL A 26 -7.49 28.24 -3.80
CA VAL A 26 -6.62 27.95 -2.66
C VAL A 26 -5.76 26.76 -3.05
N SER A 27 -4.48 26.99 -3.28
CA SER A 27 -3.51 25.93 -3.54
C SER A 27 -3.29 25.13 -2.26
N ASN A 28 -4.07 24.07 -2.07
CA ASN A 28 -3.80 23.06 -1.04
C ASN A 28 -2.62 22.19 -1.51
N SER A 29 -1.42 22.56 -1.06
CA SER A 29 -0.21 21.75 -1.24
C SER A 29 -0.40 20.41 -0.54
N ARG A 30 -0.70 19.36 -1.32
CA ARG A 30 -0.74 18.00 -0.78
C ARG A 30 0.70 17.59 -0.46
N VAL A 31 1.02 17.38 0.82
CA VAL A 31 2.31 16.81 1.22
C VAL A 31 2.26 15.32 0.88
N SER A 32 3.16 14.85 0.01
CA SER A 32 3.33 13.42 -0.23
C SER A 32 3.96 12.80 1.00
N THR A 33 3.21 11.95 1.72
CA THR A 33 3.78 11.07 2.74
C THR A 33 4.23 9.80 2.04
N ALA A 34 5.52 9.66 1.77
CA ALA A 34 6.07 8.39 1.34
C ALA A 34 5.80 7.35 2.42
N LEU A 35 5.15 6.24 2.05
CA LEU A 35 5.03 5.08 2.91
C LEU A 35 6.35 4.31 2.80
N ASN A 36 7.09 4.19 3.90
CA ASN A 36 8.24 3.27 3.96
C ASN A 36 7.67 1.87 4.22
N LEU A 37 7.37 1.15 3.14
CA LEU A 37 7.01 -0.27 3.23
C LEU A 37 8.28 -1.10 3.18
N GLU A 38 8.38 -2.05 4.08
CA GLU A 38 9.44 -3.05 4.10
C GLU A 38 8.97 -4.28 3.33
N TYR A 39 9.90 -5.03 2.74
CA TYR A 39 9.60 -6.20 1.93
C TYR A 39 10.45 -7.38 2.39
N GLY A 40 9.90 -8.58 2.28
CA GLY A 40 10.52 -9.83 2.71
C GLY A 40 11.61 -10.32 1.76
N GLU A 41 12.32 -11.36 2.18
CA GLU A 41 13.48 -11.95 1.47
C GLU A 41 13.14 -12.44 0.05
N TYR A 42 11.92 -12.96 -0.15
CA TYR A 42 11.45 -13.50 -1.42
C TYR A 42 10.57 -12.53 -2.22
N ASP A 43 10.56 -11.24 -1.89
CA ASP A 43 9.79 -10.24 -2.64
C ASP A 43 10.26 -10.15 -4.10
N GLY A 44 9.30 -10.25 -5.03
CA GLY A 44 9.58 -10.30 -6.47
C GLY A 44 10.27 -11.58 -6.97
N GLN A 45 10.50 -12.57 -6.10
CA GLN A 45 11.02 -13.89 -6.45
C GLN A 45 9.89 -14.93 -6.61
N MET A 46 10.26 -16.14 -7.00
CA MET A 46 9.33 -17.25 -7.14
C MET A 46 8.82 -17.69 -5.76
N TRP A 47 7.51 -17.63 -5.55
CA TRP A 47 6.83 -18.02 -4.32
C TRP A 47 6.29 -19.45 -4.42
N ASN A 48 7.23 -20.41 -4.46
CA ASN A 48 6.98 -21.84 -4.50
C ASN A 48 6.91 -22.48 -3.10
N ASN A 49 6.66 -23.79 -3.01
CA ASN A 49 6.57 -24.48 -1.72
C ASN A 49 7.92 -24.43 -0.94
N ASP A 50 9.06 -24.57 -1.63
CA ASP A 50 10.38 -24.52 -0.99
C ASP A 50 10.65 -23.20 -0.25
N SER A 51 10.37 -22.06 -0.89
CA SER A 51 10.53 -20.75 -0.26
C SER A 51 9.59 -20.57 0.94
N LYS A 52 8.36 -21.10 0.86
CA LYS A 52 7.43 -21.11 2.00
C LYS A 52 7.93 -21.98 3.15
N LYS A 53 8.49 -23.17 2.88
CA LYS A 53 9.09 -24.02 3.92
C LYS A 53 10.23 -23.31 4.63
N ILE A 54 11.13 -22.64 3.91
CA ILE A 54 12.24 -21.87 4.49
C ILE A 54 11.75 -20.73 5.39
N ILE A 55 10.72 -19.98 4.97
CA ILE A 55 10.14 -18.92 5.80
C ILE A 55 9.43 -19.50 7.01
N TYR A 56 8.73 -20.62 6.86
CA TYR A 56 8.07 -21.31 7.98
C TYR A 56 9.07 -21.90 8.99
N GLU A 57 10.24 -22.37 8.57
CA GLU A 57 11.30 -22.81 9.48
C GLU A 57 11.88 -21.65 10.31
N LYS A 58 11.90 -20.44 9.74
CA LYS A 58 12.35 -19.22 10.43
C LYS A 58 11.25 -18.59 11.29
N PHE A 59 9.99 -19.02 11.15
CA PHE A 59 8.84 -18.43 11.81
C PHE A 59 8.86 -18.72 13.32
N ASP A 60 8.85 -17.66 14.12
CA ASP A 60 8.69 -17.71 15.57
C ASP A 60 7.26 -17.31 15.95
N PRO A 61 6.42 -18.25 16.47
CA PRO A 61 5.05 -17.97 16.85
C PRO A 61 4.92 -17.08 18.10
N ALA A 62 6.00 -16.90 18.88
CA ALA A 62 6.00 -16.04 20.06
C ALA A 62 6.34 -14.57 19.72
N ALA A 63 6.96 -14.33 18.57
CA ALA A 63 7.33 -12.99 18.10
C ALA A 63 6.18 -12.31 17.33
N PRO A 64 6.11 -10.97 17.32
CA PRO A 64 5.10 -10.25 16.56
C PRO A 64 5.27 -10.49 15.05
N ARG A 65 4.16 -10.40 14.31
CA ARG A 65 4.17 -10.49 12.85
C ARG A 65 5.02 -9.35 12.27
N SER A 66 5.90 -9.67 11.33
CA SER A 66 6.63 -8.71 10.51
C SER A 66 6.96 -9.31 9.14
N VAL A 67 7.52 -8.49 8.26
CA VAL A 67 7.98 -8.96 6.93
C VAL A 67 9.07 -10.04 7.01
N MET A 68 9.74 -10.16 8.16
CA MET A 68 10.75 -11.18 8.44
C MET A 68 10.24 -12.30 9.36
N ASN A 69 9.03 -12.16 9.92
CA ASN A 69 8.44 -13.14 10.83
C ASN A 69 6.94 -13.26 10.56
N PHE A 70 6.57 -14.12 9.63
CA PHE A 70 5.18 -14.45 9.32
C PHE A 70 5.07 -15.92 8.96
N ASN A 71 3.88 -16.49 9.13
CA ASN A 71 3.59 -17.83 8.66
C ASN A 71 3.11 -17.75 7.19
N PRO A 72 3.73 -18.45 6.24
CA PRO A 72 3.31 -18.43 4.84
C PRO A 72 2.12 -19.36 4.52
N PHE A 73 1.71 -20.22 5.46
CA PHE A 73 0.64 -21.21 5.30
C PHE A 73 -0.66 -20.85 6.03
N GLU A 74 -0.63 -19.84 6.89
CA GLU A 74 -1.86 -19.29 7.46
C GLU A 74 -2.73 -18.64 6.38
N THR A 75 -4.01 -18.54 6.69
CA THR A 75 -4.99 -17.91 5.82
C THR A 75 -5.72 -16.83 6.58
N PHE A 76 -5.98 -15.73 5.90
CA PHE A 76 -6.87 -14.67 6.36
C PHE A 76 -7.93 -14.48 5.29
N GLU A 77 -9.21 -14.61 5.67
CA GLU A 77 -10.35 -14.54 4.75
C GLU A 77 -10.26 -15.54 3.57
N GLY A 78 -9.57 -16.67 3.76
CA GLY A 78 -9.39 -17.70 2.74
C GLY A 78 -8.19 -17.48 1.81
N ASN A 79 -7.44 -16.38 1.97
CA ASN A 79 -6.27 -16.07 1.16
C ASN A 79 -4.99 -16.22 1.97
N SER A 80 -3.93 -16.73 1.33
CA SER A 80 -2.58 -16.78 1.90
C SER A 80 -1.86 -15.43 1.71
N PRO A 81 -0.90 -15.11 2.60
CA PRO A 81 -0.09 -13.90 2.45
C PRO A 81 0.90 -14.02 1.26
N ASP A 82 1.39 -12.86 0.81
CA ASP A 82 2.47 -12.77 -0.19
C ASP A 82 3.84 -13.12 0.41
N ALA A 83 4.89 -13.02 -0.42
CA ALA A 83 6.28 -13.30 -0.03
C ALA A 83 6.85 -12.34 1.03
N SER A 84 6.14 -11.26 1.35
CA SER A 84 6.46 -10.30 2.41
C SER A 84 5.52 -10.40 3.61
N GLY A 85 4.60 -11.36 3.62
CA GLY A 85 3.66 -11.55 4.72
C GLY A 85 2.43 -10.64 4.67
N TYR A 86 2.20 -9.89 3.58
CA TYR A 86 1.02 -9.05 3.40
C TYR A 86 -0.14 -9.83 2.81
N TYR A 87 -1.36 -9.53 3.27
CA TYR A 87 -2.58 -10.10 2.71
C TYR A 87 -3.17 -9.23 1.59
N PRO A 88 -3.93 -9.84 0.66
CA PRO A 88 -4.67 -9.08 -0.35
C PRO A 88 -5.52 -7.97 0.28
N GLY A 89 -5.34 -6.73 -0.18
CA GLY A 89 -6.00 -5.54 0.35
C GLY A 89 -5.16 -4.71 1.32
N GLU A 90 -4.04 -5.24 1.81
CA GLU A 90 -3.07 -4.46 2.57
C GLU A 90 -2.21 -3.57 1.66
N LYS A 91 -1.75 -2.42 2.16
CA LYS A 91 -1.04 -1.41 1.36
C LYS A 91 0.28 -1.91 0.73
N GLY A 92 0.88 -2.98 1.28
CA GLY A 92 2.13 -3.57 0.81
C GLY A 92 1.97 -4.82 -0.03
N TYR A 93 0.73 -5.30 -0.24
CA TYR A 93 0.48 -6.54 -0.95
C TYR A 93 0.98 -6.47 -2.39
N LYS A 94 1.80 -7.46 -2.76
CA LYS A 94 2.19 -7.74 -4.13
C LYS A 94 1.76 -9.16 -4.48
N ASP A 95 1.09 -9.32 -5.63
CA ASP A 95 0.74 -10.66 -6.10
C ASP A 95 2.02 -11.45 -6.40
N PRO A 96 2.28 -12.54 -5.66
CA PRO A 96 3.55 -13.24 -5.76
C PRO A 96 3.62 -14.03 -7.07
N ALA A 97 4.79 -14.08 -7.69
CA ALA A 97 5.04 -14.95 -8.84
C ALA A 97 4.93 -16.40 -8.38
N ARG A 98 3.88 -17.10 -8.80
CA ARG A 98 3.64 -18.49 -8.40
C ARG A 98 4.36 -19.45 -9.35
N GLY A 99 4.95 -20.49 -8.77
CA GLY A 99 5.46 -21.62 -9.54
C GLY A 99 4.33 -22.35 -10.26
N ASP A 100 4.68 -23.11 -11.30
CA ASP A 100 3.72 -23.94 -12.01
C ASP A 100 3.18 -25.03 -11.08
N VAL A 101 1.85 -25.20 -11.05
CA VAL A 101 1.17 -26.17 -10.19
C VAL A 101 0.71 -27.33 -11.05
N SER A 102 1.53 -28.38 -11.14
CA SER A 102 1.17 -29.63 -11.81
C SER A 102 0.69 -30.69 -10.80
N TYR A 103 -0.12 -31.65 -11.26
CA TYR A 103 -0.55 -32.79 -10.43
C TYR A 103 0.63 -33.62 -9.91
N ALA A 104 1.71 -33.70 -10.70
CA ALA A 104 2.94 -34.37 -10.30
C ALA A 104 3.61 -33.66 -9.11
N SER A 105 3.73 -32.33 -9.16
CA SER A 105 4.24 -31.54 -8.03
C SER A 105 3.38 -31.68 -6.77
N MET A 106 2.05 -31.74 -6.89
CA MET A 106 1.15 -31.99 -5.75
C MET A 106 1.33 -33.39 -5.12
N LEU A 107 1.70 -34.41 -5.90
CA LEU A 107 1.98 -35.74 -5.36
C LEU A 107 3.33 -35.78 -4.63
N VAL A 108 4.34 -35.10 -5.17
CA VAL A 108 5.66 -34.97 -4.53
C VAL A 108 5.54 -34.20 -3.21
N GLU A 109 4.88 -33.05 -3.23
CA GLU A 109 4.67 -32.24 -2.01
C GLU A 109 3.86 -32.99 -0.95
N ARG A 110 2.89 -33.82 -1.35
CA ARG A 110 2.14 -34.67 -0.41
C ARG A 110 3.01 -35.76 0.20
N ALA A 111 3.84 -36.41 -0.60
CA ALA A 111 4.77 -37.42 -0.10
C ALA A 111 5.75 -36.82 0.92
N GLU A 112 6.24 -35.60 0.67
CA GLU A 112 7.13 -34.88 1.59
C GLU A 112 6.46 -34.43 2.91
N ILE A 113 5.13 -34.37 2.96
CA ILE A 113 4.38 -34.06 4.20
C ILE A 113 4.03 -35.35 4.96
N GLU A 114 3.92 -36.49 4.26
CA GLU A 114 3.60 -37.80 4.84
C GLU A 114 4.83 -38.55 5.37
N GLU A 115 6.05 -38.15 4.99
CA GLU A 115 7.33 -38.64 5.54
C GLU A 115 7.76 -37.89 6.81
#